data_AF-A0A2X1IUL2-F1
#
_entry.id   AF-A0A2X1IUL2-F1
#
_cell.length_a   1.000
_cell.length_b   1.000
_cell.length_c   1.000
_cell.angle_alpha   90.00
_cell.angle_beta   90.00
_cell.angle_gamma   90.00
#
_symmetry.space_group_name_H-M   'P 1'
#
loop_
_entity.id
_entity.type
_entity.pdbx_description
1 polymer ?
#
loop_
_entity_poly.entity_id
_entity_poly.type
_entity_poly.pdbx_seq_one_letter_code
_entity_poly.pdbx_strand_id
1 'polypeptide(L)'
;MSINIKSVSRARCLSNRNRKEPTKHQYDYDAATVYGFLKQFGLEKEIKLNIEANHATLAGHSFHHEIATAIALGLFGSVDANRGDAQLGWDTDQFPNSVEENALVMYEILKAGGFTTGGLNFDAKVRRQSTDKYDLFYGHIGAMDTMALALKIAARMIEDGELDKRIAQRYSGWNSELGQQILKGQMSLADLAKYAQEHNLSPVHQSGRQEQLENLVNHYLFDK
;
A
#
# COMPACT_ATOMS: atom_id res chain seq x y z
N MET A 1 15.62 -13.87 -3.51
CA MET A 1 16.60 -12.83 -3.12
C MET A 1 15.82 -11.53 -3.04
N SER A 2 15.68 -10.91 -1.86
CA SER A 2 14.88 -9.68 -1.71
C SER A 2 15.73 -8.48 -2.11
N ILE A 3 15.28 -7.69 -3.09
CA ILE A 3 15.94 -6.42 -3.42
C ILE A 3 15.31 -5.37 -2.50
N ASN A 4 16.16 -4.76 -1.66
CA ASN A 4 15.76 -3.57 -0.96
C ASN A 4 15.76 -2.41 -1.96
N ILE A 5 14.69 -1.61 -2.00
CA ILE A 5 14.55 -0.38 -2.79
C ILE A 5 15.69 0.64 -2.46
N LYS A 6 16.49 0.40 -1.41
CA LYS A 6 17.74 1.13 -1.10
C LYS A 6 18.97 0.78 -1.94
N SER A 7 19.04 -0.36 -2.63
CA SER A 7 20.30 -0.78 -3.25
C SER A 7 20.39 -0.42 -4.75
N VAL A 8 20.70 0.84 -5.09
CA VAL A 8 21.69 1.23 -6.13
C VAL A 8 21.89 2.76 -6.17
N SER A 9 23.15 3.17 -5.93
CA SER A 9 23.88 4.37 -6.40
C SER A 9 23.88 5.68 -5.58
N ARG A 10 25.12 6.09 -5.22
CA ARG A 10 25.54 7.41 -4.76
C ARG A 10 25.86 8.31 -5.98
N ALA A 11 25.16 9.44 -6.17
CA ALA A 11 25.66 10.62 -6.93
C ALA A 11 24.74 11.85 -6.77
N ARG A 12 25.31 13.03 -6.48
CA ARG A 12 24.63 14.34 -6.25
C ARG A 12 24.32 15.09 -7.56
N CYS A 13 23.14 15.74 -7.69
CA CYS A 13 22.91 17.16 -8.08
C CYS A 13 21.40 17.52 -8.18
N LEU A 14 21.05 18.76 -7.80
CA LEU A 14 19.73 19.33 -7.47
C LEU A 14 18.76 19.60 -8.66
N SER A 15 17.48 19.18 -8.56
CA SER A 15 16.25 20.01 -8.70
C SER A 15 14.95 19.18 -8.58
N ASN A 16 13.89 19.84 -8.11
CA ASN A 16 12.66 19.40 -7.42
C ASN A 16 11.88 18.12 -7.84
N ARG A 17 11.21 17.53 -6.82
CA ARG A 17 10.21 16.42 -6.76
C ARG A 17 10.71 14.98 -6.90
N ASN A 18 11.41 14.54 -5.85
CA ASN A 18 11.21 13.38 -4.97
C ASN A 18 11.17 11.90 -5.47
N ARG A 19 11.62 10.99 -4.57
CA ARG A 19 12.40 9.73 -4.76
C ARG A 19 13.79 9.91 -5.41
N LYS A 20 14.47 10.95 -4.92
CA LYS A 20 15.64 11.56 -5.56
C LYS A 20 16.84 11.72 -4.62
N GLU A 21 17.03 10.81 -3.68
CA GLU A 21 18.10 10.94 -2.69
C GLU A 21 18.97 9.68 -2.64
N PRO A 22 20.28 9.75 -2.95
CA PRO A 22 21.05 10.96 -3.30
C PRO A 22 20.90 11.42 -4.77
N THR A 23 20.32 10.58 -5.65
CA THR A 23 20.29 10.78 -7.10
C THR A 23 19.09 11.59 -7.58
N LYS A 24 19.22 12.45 -8.59
CA LYS A 24 18.08 13.19 -9.17
C LYS A 24 16.90 12.30 -9.64
N HIS A 25 17.10 11.04 -9.97
CA HIS A 25 16.02 10.09 -10.21
C HIS A 25 16.61 8.71 -10.03
N GLN A 26 15.97 7.91 -9.20
CA GLN A 26 16.38 6.54 -8.96
C GLN A 26 15.44 5.61 -9.73
N TYR A 27 15.98 4.65 -10.47
CA TYR A 27 15.24 3.84 -11.47
C TYR A 27 14.11 2.97 -10.90
N ASP A 28 14.32 2.42 -9.72
CA ASP A 28 13.40 1.57 -8.96
C ASP A 28 12.25 2.36 -8.30
N TYR A 29 11.63 3.29 -9.06
CA TYR A 29 10.94 4.47 -8.53
C TYR A 29 9.83 4.20 -7.50
N ASP A 30 8.98 3.23 -7.79
CA ASP A 30 7.89 2.75 -6.94
C ASP A 30 7.63 1.28 -7.28
N ALA A 31 6.72 0.63 -6.55
CA ALA A 31 6.41 -0.79 -6.74
C ALA A 31 6.02 -1.12 -8.19
N ALA A 32 5.24 -0.25 -8.83
CA ALA A 32 4.80 -0.43 -10.22
C ALA A 32 5.96 -0.31 -11.23
N THR A 33 6.84 0.67 -11.04
CA THR A 33 8.03 0.87 -11.89
C THR A 33 8.99 -0.31 -11.76
N VAL A 34 9.23 -0.78 -10.54
CA VAL A 34 10.08 -1.96 -10.31
C VAL A 34 9.45 -3.20 -10.94
N TYR A 35 8.13 -3.40 -10.80
CA TYR A 35 7.45 -4.51 -11.48
C TYR A 35 7.63 -4.44 -12.99
N GLY A 36 7.46 -3.26 -13.61
CA GLY A 36 7.67 -3.08 -15.05
C GLY A 36 9.07 -3.48 -15.49
N PHE A 37 10.10 -3.06 -14.75
CA PHE A 37 11.49 -3.46 -14.98
C PHE A 37 11.65 -4.98 -14.82
N LEU A 38 11.24 -5.56 -13.69
CA LEU A 38 11.39 -6.99 -13.42
C LEU A 38 10.68 -7.83 -14.49
N LYS A 39 9.48 -7.42 -14.90
CA LYS A 39 8.68 -8.11 -15.92
C LYS A 39 9.34 -8.06 -17.28
N GLN A 40 9.91 -6.92 -17.66
CA GLN A 40 10.65 -6.74 -18.92
C GLN A 40 11.84 -7.71 -19.03
N PHE A 41 12.47 -8.04 -17.90
CA PHE A 41 13.64 -8.94 -17.84
C PHE A 41 13.31 -10.35 -17.35
N GLY A 42 12.03 -10.69 -17.11
CA GLY A 42 11.59 -12.02 -16.69
C GLY A 42 11.97 -12.40 -15.25
N LEU A 43 12.19 -11.42 -14.38
CA LEU A 43 12.66 -11.60 -13.00
C LEU A 43 11.54 -11.47 -11.94
N GLU A 44 10.29 -11.22 -12.35
CA GLU A 44 9.18 -10.91 -11.45
C GLU A 44 8.80 -12.05 -10.48
N LYS A 45 9.23 -13.28 -10.79
CA LYS A 45 8.99 -14.47 -9.96
C LYS A 45 10.10 -14.74 -8.96
N GLU A 46 11.26 -14.11 -9.12
CA GLU A 46 12.48 -14.39 -8.34
C GLU A 46 12.75 -13.33 -7.26
N ILE A 47 12.28 -12.11 -7.51
CA ILE A 47 12.53 -10.94 -6.68
C ILE A 47 11.22 -10.49 -6.03
N LYS A 48 11.30 -10.17 -4.73
CA LYS A 48 10.25 -9.51 -3.96
C LYS A 48 10.73 -8.15 -3.49
N LEU A 49 9.78 -7.25 -3.23
CA LEU A 49 10.02 -5.89 -2.77
C LEU A 49 10.04 -5.81 -1.25
N ASN A 50 10.94 -4.96 -0.76
CA ASN A 50 10.90 -4.42 0.58
C ASN A 50 10.35 -2.99 0.52
N ILE A 51 9.15 -2.77 1.05
CA ILE A 51 8.45 -1.48 0.94
C ILE A 51 8.71 -0.65 2.19
N GLU A 52 9.06 0.63 2.00
CA GLU A 52 9.33 1.57 3.09
C GLU A 52 8.33 2.72 3.06
N ALA A 53 7.78 3.08 4.22
CA ALA A 53 6.72 4.09 4.33
C ALA A 53 7.18 5.50 3.92
N ASN A 54 8.37 5.93 4.37
CA ASN A 54 8.90 7.24 3.97
C ASN A 54 9.14 7.26 2.45
N HIS A 55 9.64 6.19 1.85
CA HIS A 55 9.85 6.13 0.39
C HIS A 55 8.55 6.19 -0.40
N ALA A 56 7.50 5.50 0.03
CA ALA A 56 6.19 5.57 -0.61
C ALA A 56 5.68 7.01 -0.71
N THR A 57 5.72 7.73 0.42
CA THR A 57 5.27 9.14 0.49
C THR A 57 6.17 10.09 -0.28
N LEU A 58 7.49 9.84 -0.32
CA LEU A 58 8.41 10.60 -1.18
C LEU A 58 8.17 10.37 -2.67
N ALA A 59 7.68 9.20 -3.09
CA ALA A 59 7.30 8.92 -4.48
C ALA A 59 5.95 9.57 -4.87
N GLY A 60 5.21 10.12 -3.90
CA GLY A 60 3.88 10.73 -4.10
C GLY A 60 2.72 9.78 -3.83
N HIS A 61 2.98 8.61 -3.22
CA HIS A 61 1.99 7.58 -2.93
C HIS A 61 1.73 7.47 -1.43
N SER A 62 0.55 6.99 -1.03
CA SER A 62 0.38 6.57 0.37
C SER A 62 1.14 5.26 0.61
N PHE A 63 1.55 5.01 1.86
CA PHE A 63 2.19 3.73 2.20
C PHE A 63 1.24 2.54 1.93
N HIS A 64 -0.05 2.71 2.26
CA HIS A 64 -1.10 1.74 1.95
C HIS A 64 -1.17 1.40 0.45
N HIS A 65 -1.04 2.40 -0.43
CA HIS A 65 -1.05 2.19 -1.88
C HIS A 65 0.12 1.31 -2.35
N GLU A 66 1.34 1.61 -1.93
CA GLU A 66 2.52 0.84 -2.35
C GLU A 66 2.46 -0.62 -1.88
N ILE A 67 1.93 -0.85 -0.69
CA ILE A 67 1.69 -2.20 -0.15
C ILE A 67 0.64 -2.95 -0.99
N ALA A 68 -0.52 -2.34 -1.24
CA ALA A 68 -1.59 -2.95 -2.02
C ALA A 68 -1.14 -3.25 -3.46
N THR A 69 -0.39 -2.34 -4.08
CA THR A 69 0.19 -2.52 -5.41
C THR A 69 1.20 -3.68 -5.43
N ALA A 70 2.12 -3.74 -4.46
CA ALA A 70 3.08 -4.83 -4.36
C ALA A 70 2.40 -6.20 -4.15
N ILE A 71 1.34 -6.25 -3.35
CA ILE A 71 0.54 -7.47 -3.13
C ILE A 71 -0.17 -7.88 -4.42
N ALA A 72 -0.88 -6.97 -5.08
CA ALA A 72 -1.64 -7.25 -6.30
C ALA A 72 -0.76 -7.73 -7.45
N LEU A 73 0.49 -7.25 -7.53
CA LEU A 73 1.49 -7.67 -8.51
C LEU A 73 2.26 -8.93 -8.09
N GLY A 74 1.95 -9.49 -6.91
CA GLY A 74 2.62 -10.67 -6.37
C GLY A 74 4.09 -10.42 -6.00
N LEU A 75 4.49 -9.18 -5.78
CA LEU A 75 5.86 -8.78 -5.45
C LEU A 75 6.09 -8.49 -3.97
N PHE A 76 5.05 -8.47 -3.13
CA PHE A 76 5.20 -8.20 -1.70
C PHE A 76 6.17 -9.17 -1.03
N GLY A 77 7.14 -8.63 -0.29
CA GLY A 77 8.16 -9.41 0.40
C GLY A 77 8.29 -9.04 1.88
N SER A 78 8.63 -7.79 2.18
CA SER A 78 8.90 -7.30 3.53
C SER A 78 8.61 -5.80 3.65
N VAL A 79 8.65 -5.27 4.86
CA VAL A 79 8.40 -3.86 5.15
C VAL A 79 9.51 -3.25 6.00
N ASP A 80 9.94 -2.06 5.62
CA ASP A 80 10.67 -1.13 6.49
C ASP A 80 9.65 -0.18 7.15
N ALA A 81 9.39 -0.40 8.43
CA ALA A 81 8.41 0.29 9.25
C ALA A 81 9.00 1.59 9.81
N ASN A 82 8.86 2.67 9.04
CA ASN A 82 9.19 4.03 9.46
C ASN A 82 8.06 4.98 9.09
N ARG A 83 8.32 6.28 9.13
CA ARG A 83 7.44 7.30 8.56
C ARG A 83 8.23 8.49 8.06
N GLY A 84 7.63 9.21 7.12
CA GLY A 84 8.06 10.52 6.68
C GLY A 84 7.40 11.67 7.42
N ASP A 85 7.71 12.87 6.93
CA ASP A 85 6.92 14.06 7.14
C ASP A 85 6.48 14.55 5.77
N ALA A 86 5.18 14.58 5.52
CA ALA A 86 4.63 14.95 4.20
C ALA A 86 4.96 16.40 3.78
N GLN A 87 5.37 17.25 4.72
CA GLN A 87 5.80 18.63 4.45
C GLN A 87 7.30 18.73 4.15
N LEU A 88 8.06 17.64 4.35
CA LEU A 88 9.50 17.59 4.12
C LEU A 88 9.81 16.67 2.93
N GLY A 89 10.39 17.25 1.88
CA GLY A 89 10.71 16.54 0.62
C GLY A 89 11.97 15.68 0.67
N TRP A 90 12.35 15.14 1.83
CA TRP A 90 13.53 14.29 2.02
C TRP A 90 13.24 13.18 3.03
N ASP A 91 14.12 12.18 3.08
CA ASP A 91 13.93 11.02 3.95
C ASP A 91 14.24 11.35 5.42
N THR A 92 13.21 11.22 6.27
CA THR A 92 13.32 11.55 7.70
C THR A 92 13.54 10.33 8.56
N ASP A 93 13.26 9.11 8.08
CA ASP A 93 13.37 7.84 8.81
C ASP A 93 12.81 7.91 10.24
N GLN A 94 11.62 8.48 10.45
CA GLN A 94 11.04 8.58 11.80
C GLN A 94 10.45 7.23 12.23
N PHE A 95 10.47 6.93 13.53
CA PHE A 95 9.70 5.81 14.05
C PHE A 95 8.20 6.02 13.77
N PRO A 96 7.46 4.97 13.36
CA PRO A 96 6.03 5.06 13.12
C PRO A 96 5.31 5.38 14.44
N ASN A 97 4.29 6.24 14.36
CA ASN A 97 3.51 6.67 15.52
C ASN A 97 2.01 6.87 15.24
N SER A 98 1.54 6.55 14.04
CA SER A 98 0.12 6.59 13.68
C SER A 98 -0.41 5.17 13.54
N VAL A 99 -1.40 4.85 14.37
CA VAL A 99 -2.14 3.59 14.28
C VAL A 99 -3.09 3.63 13.10
N GLU A 100 -3.65 4.80 12.81
CA GLU A 100 -4.60 5.06 11.73
C GLU A 100 -4.00 4.71 10.36
N GLU A 101 -2.78 5.17 10.09
CA GLU A 101 -2.07 4.85 8.85
C GLU A 101 -1.70 3.36 8.78
N ASN A 102 -1.14 2.82 9.87
CA ASN A 102 -0.60 1.46 9.87
C ASN A 102 -1.67 0.37 9.96
N ALA A 103 -2.88 0.67 10.47
CA ALA A 103 -3.98 -0.30 10.52
C ALA A 103 -4.43 -0.70 9.11
N LEU A 104 -4.52 0.25 8.17
CA LEU A 104 -4.86 -0.05 6.77
C LEU A 104 -3.74 -0.79 6.04
N VAL A 105 -2.48 -0.48 6.36
CA VAL A 105 -1.33 -1.23 5.84
C VAL A 105 -1.36 -2.69 6.32
N MET A 106 -1.53 -2.89 7.63
CA MET A 106 -1.62 -4.23 8.20
C MET A 106 -2.85 -4.98 7.70
N TYR A 107 -3.96 -4.30 7.40
CA TYR A 107 -5.15 -4.89 6.79
C TYR A 107 -4.84 -5.54 5.44
N GLU A 108 -4.15 -4.83 4.54
CA GLU A 108 -3.74 -5.41 3.25
C GLU A 108 -2.79 -6.59 3.42
N ILE A 109 -1.79 -6.45 4.30
CA ILE A 109 -0.80 -7.52 4.56
C ILE A 109 -1.50 -8.78 5.08
N LEU A 110 -2.40 -8.63 6.06
CA LEU A 110 -3.15 -9.76 6.61
C LEU A 110 -4.08 -10.39 5.56
N LYS A 111 -4.80 -9.58 4.78
CA LYS A 111 -5.64 -10.09 3.68
C LYS A 111 -4.86 -10.87 2.62
N ALA A 112 -3.60 -10.49 2.39
CA ALA A 112 -2.72 -11.20 1.47
C ALA A 112 -2.12 -12.50 2.04
N GLY A 113 -2.45 -12.87 3.29
CA GLY A 113 -1.93 -14.06 3.97
C GLY A 113 -0.72 -13.81 4.87
N GLY A 114 -0.37 -12.55 5.13
CA GLY A 114 0.70 -12.16 6.03
C GLY A 114 2.11 -12.27 5.45
N PHE A 115 3.11 -12.17 6.33
CA PHE A 115 4.52 -12.34 5.96
C PHE A 115 4.88 -13.82 5.81
N THR A 116 5.72 -14.13 4.83
CA THR A 116 6.30 -15.48 4.67
C THR A 116 7.74 -15.52 5.16
N THR A 117 8.63 -14.75 4.53
CA THR A 117 10.05 -14.64 4.88
C THR A 117 10.47 -13.23 5.29
N GLY A 118 9.57 -12.26 5.18
CA GLY A 118 9.78 -10.87 5.58
C GLY A 118 9.29 -10.57 6.99
N GLY A 119 9.26 -9.29 7.33
CA GLY A 119 8.70 -8.80 8.58
C GLY A 119 8.62 -7.28 8.61
N LEU A 120 8.50 -6.75 9.82
CA LEU A 120 8.57 -5.31 10.10
C LEU A 120 9.97 -4.98 10.61
N ASN A 121 10.82 -4.47 9.71
CA ASN A 121 12.13 -3.95 10.09
C ASN A 121 12.00 -2.47 10.45
N PHE A 122 12.44 -2.05 11.64
CA PHE A 122 12.42 -0.64 12.01
C PHE A 122 13.63 0.09 11.41
N ASP A 123 13.58 0.36 10.10
CA ASP A 123 14.53 1.25 9.42
C ASP A 123 14.22 2.72 9.75
N ALA A 124 14.40 3.03 11.03
CA ALA A 124 14.08 4.30 11.63
C ALA A 124 15.21 4.76 12.55
N LYS A 125 15.32 6.07 12.74
CA LYS A 125 16.34 6.69 13.60
C LYS A 125 15.70 7.58 14.66
N VAL A 126 16.39 7.72 15.78
CA VAL A 126 16.06 8.76 16.76
C VAL A 126 16.27 10.15 16.13
N ARG A 127 15.58 11.17 16.66
CA ARG A 127 15.75 12.54 16.15
C ARG A 127 17.09 13.07 16.60
N ARG A 128 17.67 14.01 15.85
CA ARG A 128 18.99 14.60 16.18
C ARG A 128 19.05 15.19 17.59
N GLN A 129 17.92 15.67 18.13
CA GLN A 129 17.81 16.23 19.47
C GLN A 129 17.54 15.17 20.56
N SER A 130 17.10 13.97 20.18
CA SER A 130 16.95 12.81 21.06
C SER A 130 18.33 12.18 21.27
N THR A 131 19.08 12.75 22.21
CA THR A 131 20.49 12.44 22.45
C THR A 131 20.73 11.54 23.65
N ASP A 132 19.70 11.27 24.46
CA ASP A 132 19.82 10.35 25.58
C ASP A 132 19.87 8.90 25.06
N LYS A 133 20.70 8.06 25.66
CA LYS A 133 20.80 6.65 25.28
C LYS A 133 19.47 5.89 25.39
N TYR A 134 18.56 6.34 26.27
CA TYR A 134 17.24 5.75 26.43
C TYR A 134 16.26 6.11 25.31
N ASP A 135 16.53 7.17 24.54
CA ASP A 135 15.67 7.57 23.42
C ASP A 135 15.55 6.49 22.33
N LEU A 136 16.61 5.67 22.17
CA LEU A 136 16.57 4.52 21.28
C LEU A 136 15.51 3.50 21.72
N PHE A 137 15.38 3.27 23.03
CA PHE A 137 14.38 2.36 23.58
C PHE A 137 12.98 2.94 23.45
N TYR A 138 12.80 4.23 23.78
CA TYR A 138 11.49 4.88 23.62
C TYR A 138 11.00 4.86 22.17
N GLY A 139 11.90 5.09 21.20
CA GLY A 139 11.59 5.01 19.77
C GLY A 139 11.10 3.62 19.36
N HIS A 140 11.83 2.56 19.72
CA HIS A 140 11.45 1.19 19.38
C HIS A 140 10.19 0.73 20.11
N ILE A 141 10.05 1.02 21.41
CA ILE A 141 8.85 0.65 22.19
C ILE A 141 7.62 1.30 21.55
N GLY A 142 7.65 2.60 21.28
CA GLY A 142 6.52 3.31 20.67
C GLY A 142 6.17 2.77 19.28
N ALA A 143 7.18 2.44 18.47
CA ALA A 143 6.97 1.84 17.15
C ALA A 143 6.36 0.43 17.23
N MET A 144 6.88 -0.42 18.12
CA MET A 144 6.37 -1.77 18.35
C MET A 144 4.92 -1.74 18.86
N ASP A 145 4.61 -0.88 19.82
CA ASP A 145 3.25 -0.73 20.35
C ASP A 145 2.27 -0.21 19.28
N THR A 146 2.71 0.77 18.46
CA THR A 146 1.92 1.29 17.33
C THR A 146 1.59 0.19 16.33
N MET A 147 2.58 -0.59 15.90
CA MET A 147 2.38 -1.67 14.94
C MET A 147 1.57 -2.82 15.53
N ALA A 148 1.75 -3.14 16.81
CA ALA A 148 0.98 -4.17 17.50
C ALA A 148 -0.51 -3.79 17.59
N LEU A 149 -0.82 -2.53 17.93
CA LEU A 149 -2.19 -2.06 17.97
C LEU A 149 -2.81 -2.01 16.56
N ALA A 150 -2.07 -1.52 15.56
CA ALA A 150 -2.48 -1.54 14.16
C ALA A 150 -2.82 -2.95 13.66
N LEU A 151 -1.99 -3.95 14.01
CA LEU A 151 -2.23 -5.36 13.71
C LEU A 151 -3.56 -5.86 14.32
N LYS A 152 -3.82 -5.56 15.59
CA LYS A 152 -5.05 -5.97 16.27
C LYS A 152 -6.30 -5.36 15.62
N ILE A 153 -6.22 -4.09 15.25
CA ILE A 153 -7.33 -3.38 14.61
C ILE A 153 -7.56 -3.93 13.19
N ALA A 154 -6.49 -4.16 12.43
CA ALA A 154 -6.56 -4.81 11.12
C ALA A 154 -7.21 -6.20 11.19
N ALA A 155 -6.80 -7.02 12.16
CA ALA A 155 -7.40 -8.34 12.38
C ALA A 155 -8.90 -8.24 12.66
N ARG A 156 -9.32 -7.32 13.55
CA ARG A 156 -10.74 -7.07 13.83
C ARG A 156 -11.53 -6.64 12.59
N MET A 157 -10.98 -5.74 11.77
CA MET A 157 -11.62 -5.31 10.51
C MET A 157 -11.83 -6.50 9.54
N ILE A 158 -10.87 -7.43 9.50
CA ILE A 158 -10.95 -8.63 8.65
C ILE A 158 -11.96 -9.63 9.20
N GLU A 159 -11.94 -9.90 10.50
CA GLU A 159 -12.85 -10.83 11.18
C GLU A 159 -14.31 -10.42 11.02
N ASP A 160 -14.61 -9.14 11.15
CA ASP A 160 -15.97 -8.60 10.94
C ASP A 160 -16.41 -8.63 9.47
N GLY A 161 -15.45 -8.41 8.56
CA GLY A 161 -15.62 -8.48 7.11
C GLY A 161 -16.49 -7.38 6.50
N GLU A 162 -16.79 -6.30 7.23
CA GLU A 162 -17.70 -5.24 6.77
C GLU A 162 -17.18 -4.48 5.55
N LEU A 163 -15.87 -4.21 5.48
CA LEU A 163 -15.25 -3.58 4.31
C LEU A 163 -15.37 -4.47 3.07
N ASP A 164 -15.10 -5.77 3.23
CA ASP A 164 -15.16 -6.74 2.12
C ASP A 164 -16.59 -6.98 1.63
N LYS A 165 -17.58 -7.03 2.53
CA LYS A 165 -19.01 -7.08 2.15
C LYS A 165 -19.39 -5.89 1.29
N ARG A 166 -18.93 -4.68 1.63
CA ARG A 166 -19.23 -3.45 0.88
C ARG A 166 -18.56 -3.41 -0.49
N ILE A 167 -17.31 -3.90 -0.59
CA ILE A 167 -16.62 -4.08 -1.87
C ILE A 167 -17.37 -5.11 -2.73
N ALA A 168 -17.70 -6.28 -2.19
CA ALA A 168 -18.43 -7.33 -2.90
C ALA A 168 -19.80 -6.84 -3.38
N GLN A 169 -20.53 -6.08 -2.55
CA GLN A 169 -21.79 -5.47 -2.94
C GLN A 169 -21.61 -4.48 -4.09
N ARG A 170 -20.60 -3.60 -4.02
CA ARG A 170 -20.31 -2.59 -5.06
C ARG A 170 -20.02 -3.23 -6.42
N TYR A 171 -19.30 -4.35 -6.44
CA TYR A 171 -18.91 -5.04 -7.67
C TYR A 171 -19.82 -6.23 -8.03
N SER A 172 -20.94 -6.42 -7.33
CA SER A 172 -21.87 -7.55 -7.55
C SER A 172 -22.40 -7.68 -8.98
N GLY A 173 -22.50 -6.57 -9.72
CA GLY A 173 -22.89 -6.57 -11.14
C GLY A 173 -21.96 -7.40 -12.03
N TRP A 174 -20.69 -7.56 -11.67
CA TRP A 174 -19.75 -8.41 -12.40
C TRP A 174 -20.03 -9.92 -12.24
N ASN A 175 -20.84 -10.31 -11.25
CA ASN A 175 -21.31 -11.69 -11.08
C ASN A 175 -22.55 -12.01 -11.94
N SER A 176 -23.13 -11.02 -12.61
CA SER A 176 -24.23 -11.23 -13.56
C SER A 176 -23.75 -11.95 -14.83
N GLU A 177 -24.69 -12.48 -15.60
CA GLU A 177 -24.39 -13.15 -16.88
C GLU A 177 -23.56 -12.27 -17.82
N LEU A 178 -24.00 -11.03 -18.05
CA LEU A 178 -23.27 -10.07 -18.88
C LEU A 178 -21.87 -9.80 -18.33
N GLY A 179 -21.75 -9.55 -17.01
CA GLY A 179 -20.46 -9.31 -16.37
C GLY A 179 -19.49 -10.48 -16.55
N GLN A 180 -19.98 -11.70 -16.43
CA GLN A 180 -19.18 -12.91 -16.63
C GLN A 180 -18.79 -13.13 -18.09
N GLN A 181 -19.67 -12.85 -19.04
CA GLN A 181 -19.34 -12.91 -20.47
C GLN A 181 -18.21 -11.92 -20.81
N ILE A 182 -18.27 -10.69 -20.26
CA ILE A 182 -17.22 -9.68 -20.42
C ILE A 182 -15.90 -10.16 -19.82
N LEU A 183 -15.90 -10.60 -18.55
CA LEU A 183 -14.68 -11.01 -17.84
C LEU A 183 -14.00 -12.23 -18.49
N LYS A 184 -14.76 -13.09 -19.15
CA LYS A 184 -14.25 -14.26 -19.89
C LYS A 184 -13.80 -13.92 -21.32
N GLY A 185 -13.89 -12.65 -21.74
CA GLY A 185 -13.53 -12.21 -23.08
C GLY A 185 -14.47 -12.72 -24.18
N GLN A 186 -15.71 -13.05 -23.84
CA GLN A 186 -16.70 -13.62 -24.77
C GLN A 186 -17.47 -12.55 -25.55
N MET A 187 -17.28 -11.27 -25.22
CA MET A 187 -17.91 -10.16 -25.91
C MET A 187 -16.85 -9.22 -26.47
N SER A 188 -16.94 -8.95 -27.77
CA SER A 188 -16.15 -7.88 -28.39
C SER A 188 -16.74 -6.51 -28.06
N LEU A 189 -16.00 -5.44 -28.37
CA LEU A 189 -16.52 -4.07 -28.28
C LEU A 189 -17.77 -3.86 -29.16
N ALA A 190 -17.85 -4.53 -30.32
CA ALA A 190 -19.01 -4.45 -31.20
C ALA A 190 -20.24 -5.13 -30.58
N ASP A 191 -20.05 -6.30 -29.96
CA ASP A 191 -21.13 -7.01 -29.26
C ASP A 191 -21.66 -6.19 -28.08
N LEU A 192 -20.77 -5.55 -27.32
CA LEU A 192 -21.15 -4.69 -26.19
C LEU A 192 -21.90 -3.44 -26.63
N ALA A 193 -21.46 -2.79 -27.71
CA ALA A 193 -22.15 -1.63 -28.25
C ALA A 193 -23.57 -1.99 -28.70
N LYS A 194 -23.71 -3.11 -29.42
CA LYS A 194 -25.02 -3.64 -29.84
C LYS A 194 -25.90 -3.99 -28.64
N TYR A 195 -25.36 -4.73 -27.66
CA TYR A 195 -26.09 -5.12 -26.45
C TYR A 195 -26.61 -3.89 -25.69
N ALA A 196 -25.77 -2.86 -25.53
CA ALA A 196 -26.13 -1.62 -24.85
C ALA A 196 -27.27 -0.88 -25.56
N GLN A 197 -27.23 -0.84 -26.90
CA GLN A 197 -28.27 -0.22 -27.72
C GLN A 197 -29.59 -1.01 -27.67
N GLU A 198 -29.56 -2.32 -27.86
CA GLU A 198 -30.75 -3.19 -27.90
C GLU A 198 -31.47 -3.23 -26.56
N HIS A 199 -30.72 -3.25 -25.45
CA HIS A 199 -31.29 -3.26 -24.10
C HIS A 199 -31.54 -1.86 -23.53
N ASN A 200 -31.30 -0.80 -24.33
CA ASN A 200 -31.43 0.59 -23.93
C ASN A 200 -30.79 0.88 -22.56
N LEU A 201 -29.55 0.41 -22.37
CA LEU A 201 -28.89 0.49 -21.07
C LEU A 201 -28.72 1.96 -20.66
N SER A 202 -29.23 2.28 -19.47
CA SER A 202 -29.05 3.60 -18.82
C SER A 202 -28.43 3.39 -17.43
N PRO A 203 -27.10 3.22 -17.34
CA PRO A 203 -26.44 2.97 -16.07
C PRO A 203 -26.61 4.14 -15.10
N VAL A 204 -26.95 3.84 -13.85
CA VAL A 204 -27.07 4.83 -12.78
C VAL A 204 -25.84 4.71 -11.88
N HIS A 205 -25.18 5.85 -11.61
CA HIS A 205 -24.04 5.88 -10.71
C HIS A 205 -24.45 5.46 -9.29
N GLN A 206 -23.66 4.56 -8.71
CA GLN A 206 -23.78 4.13 -7.32
C GLN A 206 -22.81 4.93 -6.46
N SER A 207 -23.30 5.48 -5.35
CA SER A 207 -22.47 6.22 -4.38
C SER A 207 -21.28 5.38 -3.90
N GLY A 208 -20.11 6.00 -3.80
CA GLY A 208 -18.91 5.38 -3.22
C GLY A 208 -18.94 5.27 -1.70
N ARG A 209 -19.80 6.05 -1.03
CA ARG A 209 -19.96 6.05 0.44
C ARG A 209 -18.64 6.26 1.20
N GLN A 210 -17.74 7.08 0.67
CA GLN A 210 -16.40 7.27 1.23
C GLN A 210 -16.45 7.74 2.69
N GLU A 211 -17.24 8.76 3.01
CA GLU A 211 -17.33 9.31 4.36
C GLU A 211 -17.91 8.28 5.35
N GLN A 212 -18.80 7.40 4.87
CA GLN A 212 -19.32 6.30 5.67
C GLN A 212 -18.25 5.23 5.94
N LEU A 213 -17.40 4.94 4.96
CA LEU A 213 -16.30 3.98 5.08
C LEU A 213 -15.22 4.52 6.01
N GLU A 214 -14.88 5.80 5.92
CA GLU A 214 -13.95 6.46 6.83
C GLU A 214 -14.48 6.42 8.28
N ASN A 215 -15.77 6.68 8.49
CA ASN A 215 -16.39 6.55 9.81
C ASN A 215 -16.39 5.10 10.32
N LEU A 216 -16.55 4.12 9.44
CA LEU A 216 -16.45 2.70 9.80
C LEU A 216 -15.03 2.35 10.24
N VAL A 217 -13.99 2.81 9.52
CA VAL A 217 -12.60 2.62 9.94
C VAL A 217 -12.32 3.33 11.27
N ASN A 218 -12.85 4.55 11.48
CA ASN A 218 -12.74 5.24 12.77
C ASN A 218 -13.41 4.48 13.92
N HIS A 219 -14.57 3.86 13.69
CA HIS A 219 -15.19 2.97 14.67
C HIS A 219 -14.24 1.84 15.07
N TYR A 220 -13.54 1.23 14.10
CA TYR A 220 -12.51 0.24 14.38
C TYR A 220 -11.24 0.78 15.04
N LEU A 221 -10.94 2.07 14.92
CA LEU A 221 -9.76 2.66 15.53
C LEU A 221 -10.01 3.04 17.00
N PHE A 222 -11.19 3.58 17.30
CA PHE A 222 -11.43 4.29 18.56
C PHE A 222 -12.49 3.65 19.46
N ASP A 223 -13.42 2.87 18.89
CA ASP A 223 -14.47 2.22 19.69
C ASP A 223 -13.98 0.84 20.16
N LYS A 224 -14.12 0.61 21.47
CA LYS A 224 -13.66 -0.60 22.15
C LYS A 224 -14.62 -1.76 21.96
#